data_AF-A0A5K8A4R3-F1
#
_entry.id   AF-A0A5K8A4R3-F1
#
_cell.length_a   1.000
_cell.length_b   1.000
_cell.length_c   1.000
_cell.angle_alpha   90.00
_cell.angle_beta   90.00
_cell.angle_gamma   90.00
#
_symmetry.space_group_name_H-M   'P 1'
#
loop_
_entity.id
_entity.type
_entity.pdbx_description
1 polymer ?
#
loop_
_entity_poly.entity_id
_entity_poly.type
_entity_poly.pdbx_seq_one_letter_code
_entity_poly.pdbx_strand_id
1 'polypeptide(L)'
;MDNYKNIGLLLLLILVCLGTMAMNPAYGRCESSNAVYSTWDIFEVDKLGSIWLIKRFVNPKAQIKIYPKGEAITEGIPFDTPDAKFRRYHNISTYEMFRRHYKVEDPRCKYISRIVHDIEINTWEKKVMSESRPVINAIQKIISEASTSEEIIHKGIIFFDKLYAN
;
A
#
# COMPACT_ATOMS: atom_id res chain seq x y z
N MET A 1 -53.86 -3.25 15.17
CA MET A 1 -53.30 -1.95 14.73
C MET A 1 -51.76 -2.02 14.74
N ASP A 2 -51.20 -3.17 14.33
CA ASP A 2 -49.84 -3.57 14.73
C ASP A 2 -48.89 -3.80 13.54
N ASN A 3 -49.43 -3.89 12.32
CA ASN A 3 -48.63 -4.05 11.10
C ASN A 3 -47.83 -2.79 10.74
N TYR A 4 -48.33 -1.59 11.06
CA TYR A 4 -47.63 -0.34 10.73
C TYR A 4 -46.40 -0.08 11.62
N LYS A 5 -46.37 -0.64 12.85
CA LYS A 5 -45.21 -0.50 13.75
C LYS A 5 -44.02 -1.35 13.30
N ASN A 6 -44.28 -2.56 12.79
CA ASN A 6 -43.25 -3.46 12.28
C ASN A 6 -42.67 -2.99 10.94
N ILE A 7 -43.52 -2.41 10.07
CA ILE A 7 -43.06 -1.79 8.81
C ILE A 7 -42.20 -0.55 9.11
N GLY A 8 -42.60 0.27 10.08
CA GLY A 8 -41.80 1.42 10.53
C GLY A 8 -40.42 1.01 11.07
N LEU A 9 -40.36 -0.05 11.88
CA LEU A 9 -39.09 -0.58 12.42
C LEU A 9 -38.21 -1.21 11.33
N LEU A 10 -38.80 -1.90 10.35
CA LEU A 10 -38.08 -2.50 9.23
C LEU A 10 -37.53 -1.41 8.27
N LEU A 11 -38.31 -0.36 8.00
CA LEU A 11 -37.85 0.79 7.20
C LEU A 11 -36.74 1.57 7.93
N LEU A 12 -36.83 1.71 9.25
CA LEU A 12 -35.79 2.35 10.07
C LEU A 12 -34.49 1.52 10.07
N LEU A 13 -34.57 0.18 10.16
CA LEU A 13 -33.41 -0.71 10.08
C LEU A 13 -32.75 -0.69 8.70
N ILE A 14 -33.53 -0.64 7.61
CA ILE A 14 -33.00 -0.53 6.24
C ILE A 14 -32.31 0.83 6.03
N LEU A 15 -32.86 1.92 6.56
CA LEU A 15 -32.24 3.26 6.54
C LEU A 15 -30.95 3.34 7.36
N VAL A 16 -30.88 2.65 8.52
CA VAL A 16 -29.66 2.55 9.34
C VAL A 16 -28.60 1.67 8.67
N CYS A 17 -28.98 0.59 7.99
CA CYS A 17 -28.05 -0.26 7.22
C CYS A 17 -27.53 0.43 5.94
N LEU A 18 -28.33 1.30 5.32
CA LEU A 18 -27.88 2.16 4.21
C LEU A 18 -26.98 3.31 4.70
N GLY A 19 -27.10 3.70 5.97
CA GLY A 19 -26.30 4.76 6.59
C GLY A 19 -24.90 4.35 7.08
N THR A 20 -24.56 3.05 7.08
CA THR A 20 -23.23 2.56 7.52
C THR A 20 -22.35 2.04 6.40
N MET A 21 -22.81 2.04 5.15
CA MET A 21 -21.89 2.02 4.01
C MET A 21 -21.34 3.44 3.82
N ALA A 22 -20.41 3.82 4.68
CA ALA A 22 -19.52 4.95 4.42
C ALA A 22 -18.75 4.63 3.12
N MET A 23 -19.34 5.01 1.99
CA MET A 23 -18.62 5.14 0.73
C MET A 23 -17.58 6.22 0.96
N ASN A 24 -16.36 5.77 1.23
CA ASN A 24 -15.21 6.63 1.44
C ASN A 24 -14.99 7.45 0.15
N PRO A 25 -15.15 8.79 0.16
CA PRO A 25 -15.01 9.59 -1.05
C PRO A 25 -13.52 9.88 -1.26
N ALA A 26 -12.79 8.86 -1.70
CA ALA A 26 -11.37 8.98 -2.02
C ALA A 26 -10.99 8.25 -3.33
N TYR A 27 -11.87 8.27 -4.34
CA TYR A 27 -11.46 7.89 -5.70
C TYR A 27 -11.01 9.13 -6.48
N GLY A 28 -9.80 9.60 -6.17
CA GLY A 28 -9.08 10.56 -7.01
C GLY A 28 -8.52 9.86 -8.24
N ARG A 29 -9.03 10.21 -9.43
CA ARG A 29 -8.72 9.64 -10.77
C ARG A 29 -8.97 8.12 -10.86
N CYS A 30 -10.01 7.73 -11.59
CA CYS A 30 -10.27 6.33 -11.90
C CYS A 30 -9.16 5.82 -12.83
N GLU A 31 -8.11 5.23 -12.27
CA GLU A 31 -7.19 4.43 -13.07
C GLU A 31 -7.93 3.23 -13.64
N SER A 32 -7.48 2.76 -14.81
CA SER A 32 -8.04 1.55 -15.42
C SER A 32 -8.08 0.42 -14.39
N SER A 33 -9.13 -0.41 -14.45
CA SER A 33 -9.27 -1.53 -13.52
C SER A 33 -8.03 -2.43 -13.53
N ASN A 34 -7.27 -2.48 -14.62
CA ASN A 34 -6.04 -3.28 -14.75
C ASN A 34 -4.79 -2.39 -14.87
N ALA A 35 -4.71 -1.29 -14.12
CA ALA A 35 -3.53 -0.42 -14.13
C ALA A 35 -2.24 -1.23 -13.85
N VAL A 36 -1.23 -1.01 -14.69
CA VAL A 36 0.10 -1.61 -14.53
C VAL A 36 0.99 -0.61 -13.80
N TYR A 37 1.64 -1.06 -12.74
CA TYR A 37 2.68 -0.32 -12.03
C TYR A 37 4.01 -1.04 -12.22
N SER A 38 5.04 -0.30 -12.60
CA SER A 38 6.30 -0.88 -13.05
C SER A 38 7.47 -0.36 -12.22
N THR A 39 8.41 -1.24 -11.88
CA THR A 39 9.61 -0.92 -11.09
C THR A 39 10.76 -1.84 -11.46
N TRP A 40 11.96 -1.56 -10.95
CA TRP A 40 13.09 -2.48 -11.02
C TRP A 40 13.05 -3.59 -9.96
N ASP A 41 13.82 -4.64 -10.21
CA ASP A 41 13.99 -5.89 -9.45
C ASP A 41 14.85 -5.79 -8.17
N ILE A 42 15.14 -4.57 -7.70
CA ILE A 42 15.82 -4.34 -6.42
C ILE A 42 14.77 -4.09 -5.34
N PHE A 43 14.51 -5.06 -4.49
CA PHE A 43 13.49 -4.93 -3.46
C PHE A 43 14.03 -4.32 -2.16
N GLU A 44 13.25 -3.40 -1.59
CA GLU A 44 13.49 -2.74 -0.30
C GLU A 44 12.16 -2.67 0.46
N VAL A 45 12.18 -2.20 1.72
CA VAL A 45 10.96 -2.08 2.54
C VAL A 45 10.00 -1.10 1.89
N ASP A 46 10.49 0.04 1.39
CA ASP A 46 9.70 1.05 0.68
C ASP A 46 8.93 0.47 -0.50
N LYS A 47 9.63 -0.29 -1.36
CA LYS A 47 9.07 -0.84 -2.59
C LYS A 47 7.98 -1.87 -2.29
N LEU A 48 8.25 -2.80 -1.37
CA LEU A 48 7.27 -3.84 -1.00
C LEU A 48 6.07 -3.26 -0.27
N GLY A 49 6.28 -2.27 0.61
CA GLY A 49 5.20 -1.54 1.26
C GLY A 49 4.34 -0.79 0.24
N SER A 50 4.97 -0.17 -0.76
CA SER A 50 4.28 0.55 -1.83
C SER A 50 3.42 -0.40 -2.67
N ILE A 51 3.96 -1.56 -3.06
CA ILE A 51 3.22 -2.59 -3.79
C ILE A 51 2.00 -3.07 -2.99
N TRP A 52 2.18 -3.33 -1.69
CA TRP A 52 1.08 -3.71 -0.80
C TRP A 52 0.01 -2.61 -0.72
N LEU A 53 0.42 -1.34 -0.52
CA LEU A 53 -0.49 -0.20 -0.43
C LEU A 53 -1.30 -0.06 -1.72
N ILE A 54 -0.65 -0.18 -2.87
CA ILE A 54 -1.32 -0.16 -4.19
C ILE A 54 -2.38 -1.27 -4.24
N LYS A 55 -2.00 -2.51 -3.95
CA LYS A 55 -2.90 -3.66 -4.06
C LYS A 55 -4.01 -3.74 -3.02
N ARG A 56 -3.93 -3.00 -1.91
CA ARG A 56 -4.93 -3.06 -0.84
C ARG A 56 -5.81 -1.82 -0.77
N PHE A 57 -5.26 -0.64 -1.09
CA PHE A 57 -5.93 0.64 -0.87
C PHE A 57 -6.10 1.48 -2.13
N VAL A 58 -5.36 1.20 -3.20
CA VAL A 58 -5.45 1.99 -4.45
C VAL A 58 -6.23 1.23 -5.52
N ASN A 59 -5.73 0.06 -5.94
CA ASN A 59 -6.35 -0.76 -6.96
C ASN A 59 -6.05 -2.25 -6.71
N PRO A 60 -7.02 -3.04 -6.21
CA PRO A 60 -6.85 -4.48 -5.96
C PRO A 60 -6.50 -5.31 -7.19
N LYS A 61 -6.83 -4.82 -8.39
CA LYS A 61 -6.57 -5.47 -9.67
C LYS A 61 -5.30 -4.96 -10.36
N ALA A 62 -4.54 -4.07 -9.72
CA ALA A 62 -3.29 -3.57 -10.26
C ALA A 62 -2.30 -4.72 -10.54
N GLN A 63 -1.64 -4.65 -11.68
CA GLN A 63 -0.54 -5.53 -12.04
C GLN A 63 0.78 -4.88 -11.67
N ILE A 64 1.71 -5.66 -11.13
CA ILE A 64 3.07 -5.19 -10.84
C ILE A 64 3.99 -5.82 -11.87
N LYS A 65 4.66 -4.99 -12.66
CA LYS A 65 5.62 -5.42 -13.66
C LYS A 65 7.04 -5.09 -13.18
N ILE A 66 7.91 -6.07 -13.26
CA ILE A 66 9.30 -5.95 -12.81
C ILE A 66 10.21 -5.93 -14.03
N TYR A 67 11.14 -4.97 -14.03
CA TYR A 67 12.19 -4.82 -15.03
C TYR A 67 13.56 -5.04 -14.36
N PRO A 68 14.58 -5.53 -15.07
CA PRO A 68 15.94 -5.53 -14.54
C PRO A 68 16.41 -4.10 -14.21
N LYS A 69 17.19 -3.95 -13.14
CA LYS A 69 17.76 -2.65 -12.76
C LYS A 69 18.50 -1.97 -13.92
N GLY A 70 18.14 -0.73 -14.19
CA GLY A 70 18.77 0.09 -15.23
C GLY A 70 18.09 0.00 -16.59
N GLU A 71 17.17 -0.96 -16.78
CA GLU A 71 16.39 -1.03 -18.02
C GLU A 71 15.27 0.00 -18.06
N ALA A 72 14.92 0.43 -19.28
CA ALA A 72 13.83 1.36 -19.51
C ALA A 72 12.48 0.71 -19.18
N ILE A 73 11.70 1.36 -18.32
CA ILE A 73 10.31 0.98 -18.08
C ILE A 73 9.45 1.49 -19.25
N THR A 74 8.89 0.56 -20.01
CA THR A 74 8.14 0.84 -21.25
C THR A 74 6.62 0.72 -21.11
N GLU A 75 6.14 0.25 -19.97
CA GLU A 75 4.71 0.00 -19.72
C GLU A 75 4.32 0.45 -18.32
N GLY A 76 3.11 1.00 -18.20
CA GLY A 76 2.51 1.30 -16.91
C GLY A 76 3.07 2.55 -16.23
N ILE A 77 2.76 2.68 -14.95
CA ILE A 77 3.17 3.79 -14.09
C ILE A 77 4.50 3.41 -13.45
N PRO A 78 5.64 4.04 -13.81
CA PRO A 78 6.91 3.78 -13.17
C PRO A 78 6.90 4.29 -11.72
N PHE A 79 7.46 3.49 -10.82
CA PHE A 79 7.69 3.88 -9.43
C PHE A 79 9.02 3.34 -8.91
N ASP A 80 9.56 4.05 -7.92
CA ASP A 80 10.78 3.72 -7.18
C ASP A 80 11.98 3.39 -8.09
N THR A 81 12.11 4.19 -9.14
CA THR A 81 13.23 4.28 -10.07
C THR A 81 13.62 5.75 -10.27
N PRO A 82 14.82 6.06 -10.79
CA PRO A 82 15.31 7.44 -10.90
C PRO A 82 14.36 8.38 -11.64
N ASP A 83 13.72 7.96 -12.73
CA ASP A 83 12.87 8.86 -13.53
C ASP A 83 11.38 8.77 -13.17
N ALA A 84 11.03 7.93 -12.20
CA ALA A 84 9.64 7.74 -11.80
C ALA A 84 9.06 9.00 -11.13
N LYS A 85 7.77 9.24 -11.38
CA LYS A 85 6.99 10.25 -10.64
C LYS A 85 6.81 9.85 -9.17
N PHE A 86 6.54 8.56 -8.93
CA PHE A 86 6.41 8.01 -7.59
C PHE A 86 7.75 7.43 -7.18
N ARG A 87 8.62 8.24 -6.58
CA ARG A 87 9.92 7.79 -6.09
C ARG A 87 10.22 8.46 -4.76
N ARG A 88 11.28 8.00 -4.11
CA ARG A 88 11.84 8.65 -2.94
C ARG A 88 12.34 10.06 -3.33
N TYR A 89 11.89 11.07 -2.60
CA TYR A 89 12.32 12.46 -2.75
C TYR A 89 12.77 13.03 -1.41
N HIS A 90 14.06 13.34 -1.27
CA HIS A 90 14.66 13.98 -0.09
C HIS A 90 14.21 13.40 1.26
N ASN A 91 13.07 13.85 1.78
CA ASN A 91 12.49 13.46 3.07
C ASN A 91 11.12 12.76 2.95
N ILE A 92 10.82 12.15 1.80
CA ILE A 92 9.55 11.46 1.52
C ILE A 92 9.86 10.15 0.81
N SER A 93 9.44 9.03 1.42
CA SER A 93 9.53 7.69 0.83
C SER A 93 8.55 7.51 -0.35
N THR A 94 8.78 6.50 -1.20
CA THR A 94 7.86 6.16 -2.28
C THR A 94 6.48 5.77 -1.73
N TYR A 95 6.44 5.04 -0.62
CA TYR A 95 5.21 4.69 0.11
C TYR A 95 4.42 5.94 0.51
N GLU A 96 5.10 6.92 1.10
CA GLU A 96 4.47 8.19 1.47
C GLU A 96 3.94 8.95 0.26
N MET A 97 4.67 8.96 -0.86
CA MET A 97 4.22 9.56 -2.11
C MET A 97 2.91 8.92 -2.58
N PHE A 98 2.83 7.59 -2.58
CA PHE A 98 1.60 6.87 -2.93
C PHE A 98 0.46 7.17 -1.97
N ARG A 99 0.70 7.09 -0.65
CA ARG A 99 -0.31 7.36 0.38
C ARG A 99 -0.89 8.77 0.21
N ARG A 100 -0.04 9.77 0.03
CA ARG A 100 -0.44 11.18 -0.13
C ARG A 100 -1.16 11.41 -1.46
N HIS A 101 -0.66 10.83 -2.56
CA HIS A 101 -1.25 11.02 -3.88
C HIS A 101 -2.66 10.45 -4.00
N TYR A 102 -2.85 9.21 -3.54
CA TYR A 102 -4.15 8.54 -3.56
C TYR A 102 -5.00 8.81 -2.32
N LYS A 103 -4.56 9.70 -1.42
CA LYS A 103 -5.28 10.10 -0.20
C LYS A 103 -5.71 8.89 0.66
N VAL A 104 -4.79 7.94 0.84
CA VAL A 104 -5.03 6.78 1.72
C VAL A 104 -4.90 7.25 3.17
N GLU A 105 -6.03 7.63 3.76
CA GLU A 105 -6.07 8.28 5.09
C GLU A 105 -6.23 7.31 6.27
N ASP A 106 -6.25 6.00 5.99
CA ASP A 106 -6.35 4.95 7.01
C ASP A 106 -5.26 5.10 8.11
N PRO A 107 -5.64 5.07 9.41
CA PRO A 107 -4.69 5.27 10.50
C PRO A 107 -3.55 4.24 10.55
N ARG A 108 -3.82 2.98 10.18
CA ARG A 108 -2.83 1.91 10.19
C ARG A 108 -1.88 2.07 9.01
N CYS A 109 -2.36 2.46 7.83
CA CYS A 109 -1.50 2.88 6.71
C CYS A 109 -0.61 4.07 7.08
N LYS A 110 -1.13 5.06 7.82
CA LYS A 110 -0.31 6.18 8.34
C LYS A 110 0.76 5.71 9.32
N TYR A 111 0.45 4.73 10.17
CA TYR A 111 1.43 4.15 11.10
C TYR A 111 2.54 3.41 10.34
N ILE A 112 2.18 2.55 9.38
CA ILE A 112 3.13 1.87 8.49
C ILE A 112 3.97 2.91 7.73
N SER A 113 3.37 4.00 7.27
CA SER A 113 4.09 5.11 6.64
C SER A 113 5.22 5.66 7.52
N ARG A 114 5.03 5.75 8.84
CA ARG A 114 6.06 6.19 9.78
C ARG A 114 7.17 5.16 9.95
N ILE A 115 6.83 3.87 9.96
CA ILE A 115 7.81 2.78 9.99
C ILE A 115 8.67 2.82 8.73
N VAL A 116 8.05 2.88 7.55
CA VAL A 116 8.77 2.96 6.26
C VAL A 116 9.66 4.20 6.21
N HIS A 117 9.14 5.37 6.63
CA HIS A 117 9.93 6.59 6.71
C HIS A 117 11.15 6.45 7.64
N ASP A 118 10.96 5.90 8.83
CA ASP A 118 12.06 5.68 9.78
C ASP A 118 13.10 4.68 9.24
N ILE A 119 12.71 3.73 8.38
CA ILE A 119 13.63 2.79 7.73
C ILE A 119 14.40 3.47 6.59
N GLU A 120 13.69 4.12 5.68
CA GLU A 120 14.17 4.48 4.34
C GLU A 120 14.69 5.92 4.24
N ILE A 121 14.28 6.79 5.16
CA ILE A 121 14.65 8.21 5.19
C ILE A 121 15.57 8.50 6.37
N ASN A 122 15.24 8.00 7.57
CA ASN A 122 16.10 8.10 8.76
C ASN A 122 17.24 7.06 8.72
N THR A 123 18.07 7.08 7.68
CA THR A 123 19.09 6.03 7.44
C THR A 123 20.29 6.14 8.38
N TRP A 124 20.66 7.36 8.80
CA TRP A 124 21.90 7.63 9.53
C TRP A 124 21.73 7.71 11.05
N GLU A 125 20.52 7.94 11.55
CA GLU A 125 20.27 8.07 12.98
C GLU A 125 19.70 6.78 13.57
N LYS A 126 19.54 6.79 14.90
CA LYS A 126 18.88 5.70 15.61
C LYS A 126 17.43 5.60 15.15
N LYS A 127 16.99 4.38 14.86
CA LYS A 127 15.58 4.09 14.55
C LYS A 127 14.68 4.50 15.70
N VAL A 128 13.62 5.22 15.38
CA VAL A 128 12.64 5.76 16.34
C VAL A 128 11.46 4.81 16.51
N MET A 129 11.09 4.08 15.47
CA MET A 129 10.01 3.09 15.53
C MET A 129 10.55 1.75 16.02
N SER A 130 9.88 1.14 17.01
CA SER A 130 10.30 -0.15 17.57
C SER A 130 10.23 -1.27 16.53
N GLU A 131 9.34 -1.14 15.54
CA GLU A 131 9.14 -2.08 14.44
C GLU A 131 10.19 -1.96 13.33
N SER A 132 10.94 -0.85 13.26
CA SER A 132 11.87 -0.61 12.14
C SER A 132 12.86 -1.75 11.95
N ARG A 133 13.52 -2.20 13.02
CA ARG A 133 14.52 -3.28 12.93
C ARG A 133 13.87 -4.66 12.66
N PRO A 134 12.79 -5.06 13.35
CA PRO A 134 12.03 -6.25 12.98
C PRO A 134 11.58 -6.29 11.50
N VAL A 135 11.07 -5.17 10.98
CA VAL A 135 10.61 -5.06 9.59
C VAL A 135 11.78 -5.20 8.60
N ILE A 136 12.88 -4.48 8.83
CA ILE A 136 14.10 -4.62 8.01
C ILE A 136 14.53 -6.08 7.95
N ASN A 137 14.67 -6.74 9.10
CA ASN A 137 15.14 -8.11 9.18
C ASN A 137 14.19 -9.08 8.45
N ALA A 138 12.88 -8.91 8.62
CA ALA A 138 11.88 -9.76 7.98
C ALA A 138 11.89 -9.60 6.47
N ILE A 139 11.95 -8.36 5.96
CA ILE A 139 12.00 -8.09 4.52
C ILE A 139 13.31 -8.59 3.91
N GLN A 140 14.45 -8.37 4.56
CA GLN A 140 15.74 -8.91 4.11
C GLN A 140 15.72 -10.44 4.03
N LYS A 141 15.11 -11.10 5.02
CA LYS A 141 14.93 -12.56 5.00
C LYS A 141 14.08 -13.00 3.81
N ILE A 142 12.93 -12.35 3.57
CA ILE A 142 12.07 -12.63 2.40
C ILE A 142 12.85 -12.52 1.09
N ILE A 143 13.62 -11.44 0.93
CA ILE A 143 14.42 -11.19 -0.27
C ILE A 143 15.51 -12.26 -0.44
N SER A 144 16.18 -12.67 0.64
CA SER A 144 17.26 -13.66 0.58
C SER A 144 16.81 -15.10 0.33
N GLU A 145 15.57 -15.44 0.68
CA GLU A 145 15.06 -16.82 0.62
C GLU A 145 14.17 -17.10 -0.59
N ALA A 146 13.68 -16.07 -1.26
CA ALA A 146 12.84 -16.20 -2.44
C ALA A 146 13.69 -16.34 -3.71
N SER A 147 13.20 -17.14 -4.66
CA SER A 147 13.92 -17.39 -5.92
C SER A 147 13.48 -16.47 -7.06
N THR A 148 12.33 -15.80 -6.93
CA THR A 148 11.76 -14.92 -7.96
C THR A 148 11.18 -13.64 -7.39
N SER A 149 11.09 -12.60 -8.23
CA SER A 149 10.44 -11.33 -7.90
C SER A 149 8.98 -11.51 -7.49
N GLU A 150 8.24 -12.41 -8.14
CA GLU A 150 6.84 -12.73 -7.82
C GLU A 150 6.72 -13.32 -6.42
N GLU A 151 7.65 -14.19 -6.04
CA GLU A 151 7.67 -14.80 -4.70
C GLU A 151 8.00 -13.75 -3.62
N ILE A 152 8.97 -12.86 -3.88
CA ILE A 152 9.30 -11.74 -2.98
C ILE A 152 8.08 -10.86 -2.77
N ILE A 153 7.40 -10.47 -3.86
CA ILE A 153 6.20 -9.63 -3.80
C ILE A 153 5.08 -10.32 -3.03
N HIS A 154 4.81 -11.60 -3.30
CA HIS A 154 3.77 -12.35 -2.62
C HIS A 154 4.03 -12.44 -1.11
N LYS A 155 5.25 -12.84 -0.71
CA LYS A 155 5.65 -12.90 0.70
C LYS A 155 5.63 -11.51 1.36
N GLY A 156 6.07 -10.48 0.65
CA GLY A 156 6.03 -9.09 1.11
C GLY A 156 4.60 -8.61 1.38
N ILE A 157 3.66 -8.90 0.47
CA ILE A 157 2.24 -8.59 0.67
C ILE A 157 1.69 -9.27 1.92
N ILE A 158 1.96 -10.57 2.11
CA ILE A 158 1.54 -11.30 3.32
C ILE A 158 2.14 -10.67 4.58
N PHE A 159 3.41 -10.27 4.53
CA PHE A 159 4.07 -9.61 5.65
C PHE A 159 3.39 -8.28 6.01
N PHE A 160 3.12 -7.42 5.03
CA PHE A 160 2.46 -6.14 5.27
C PHE A 160 0.99 -6.30 5.66
N ASP A 161 0.28 -7.33 5.19
CA ASP A 161 -1.06 -7.67 5.68
C ASP A 161 -1.04 -7.97 7.20
N LYS A 162 -0.04 -8.74 7.67
CA LYS A 162 0.15 -9.02 9.10
C LYS A 162 0.54 -7.77 9.88
N LEU A 163 1.47 -6.98 9.36
CA LEU A 163 1.88 -5.72 9.98
C LEU A 163 0.70 -4.76 10.13
N TYR A 164 -0.18 -4.72 9.12
CA TYR A 164 -1.41 -3.92 9.14
C TYR A 164 -2.42 -4.40 10.19
N ALA A 165 -2.56 -5.72 10.38
CA ALA A 165 -3.52 -6.31 11.31
C ALA A 165 -3.12 -6.20 12.80
N ASN A 166 -1.83 -5.98 13.12
CA ASN A 166 -1.27 -6.04 14.49
C ASN A 166 -1.61 -4.87 15.43
#